data_AF-A0A836Q381-F1
#
_entry.id   AF-A0A836Q381-F1
#
_cell.length_a   1.000
_cell.length_b   1.000
_cell.length_c   1.000
_cell.angle_alpha   90.00
_cell.angle_beta   90.00
_cell.angle_gamma   90.00
#
_symmetry.space_group_name_H-M   'P 1'
#
loop_
_entity.id
_entity.type
_entity.pdbx_description
1 polymer ?
#
loop_
_entity_poly.entity_id
_entity_poly.type
_entity_poly.pdbx_seq_one_letter_code
_entity_poly.pdbx_strand_id
1 'polypeptide(L)'
;MKNDDPATRERKPQTVEELKAQLEKSNDRLRNSETRIRTLIQTIPVGLLITSEDGVIESGSPVCLHLFGCSYADLHGRSLGELFHFEGKMEEFLSTIDSNQTKEFAARRRDGSEFSAAVKVSSFASFSKPGLLIVVEDVSAKHELEKLKQEFLSMMAHDLRTPLTSIKCFLELVSEGVYDGRIDELKRRSSGIGNDTTRLINMISSLLNIHKLEAGRLQLSMEVIPLSEIIYRSMQSLASWAESRNIPLDVPPAKSGLLVSADGDYTVQVLVNLLSNAIKFSPKGSPVIIAHEVHDDFIKIKVIDKGRGIPKDVQARLFNRFEQARLSDARVEGGSGLGLAISKAIVEEQGGSIGVNSEPGQGCEFWFTLKREIPE
;
A
#
# COMPACT_ATOMS: atom_id res chain seq x y z
N MET A 1 32.03 -56.66 54.85
CA MET A 1 31.30 -55.38 55.07
C MET A 1 32.27 -54.23 54.81
N LYS A 2 31.90 -53.35 53.86
CA LYS A 2 32.38 -51.97 53.61
C LYS A 2 33.82 -51.77 53.13
N ASN A 3 34.13 -50.92 52.15
CA ASN A 3 33.35 -50.13 51.17
C ASN A 3 34.37 -49.60 50.13
N ASP A 4 33.92 -49.44 48.89
CA ASP A 4 34.58 -48.71 47.81
C ASP A 4 34.90 -47.25 48.17
N ASP A 5 36.00 -46.72 47.60
CA ASP A 5 35.98 -45.35 47.06
C ASP A 5 37.02 -45.16 45.94
N PRO A 6 36.60 -45.00 44.66
CA PRO A 6 37.48 -44.67 43.54
C PRO A 6 37.35 -43.17 43.20
N ALA A 7 38.13 -42.32 43.83
CA ALA A 7 38.13 -40.89 43.51
C ALA A 7 39.51 -40.23 43.71
N THR A 8 40.46 -40.55 42.83
CA THR A 8 41.61 -39.66 42.59
C THR A 8 41.85 -39.61 41.09
N ARG A 9 40.99 -38.87 40.39
CA ARG A 9 41.19 -38.53 38.98
C ARG A 9 42.48 -37.73 38.84
N GLU A 10 43.43 -38.33 38.13
CA GLU A 10 44.58 -37.69 37.50
C GLU A 10 44.21 -36.31 36.93
N ARG A 11 44.86 -35.24 37.42
CA ARG A 11 45.04 -34.02 36.63
C ARG A 11 46.43 -34.11 36.00
N LYS A 12 46.53 -34.76 34.84
CA LYS A 12 47.70 -34.61 33.97
C LYS A 12 47.83 -33.12 33.60
N PRO A 13 49.05 -32.55 33.59
CA PRO A 13 49.25 -31.20 33.08
C PRO A 13 48.82 -31.21 31.61
N GLN A 14 47.86 -30.34 31.26
CA GLN A 14 47.48 -30.16 29.86
C GLN A 14 48.73 -29.82 29.05
N THR A 15 48.95 -30.53 27.96
CA THR A 15 50.11 -30.30 27.10
C THR A 15 49.95 -28.92 26.45
N VAL A 16 51.03 -28.16 26.25
CA VAL A 16 50.97 -26.80 25.66
C VAL A 16 50.21 -26.78 24.33
N GLU A 17 50.25 -27.87 23.55
CA GLU A 17 49.48 -28.06 22.33
C GLU A 17 47.97 -28.20 22.54
N GLU A 18 47.53 -28.86 23.61
CA GLU A 18 46.10 -29.00 23.94
C GLU A 18 45.50 -27.66 24.39
N LEU A 19 46.27 -26.86 25.14
CA LEU A 19 45.91 -25.49 25.53
C LEU A 19 45.85 -24.55 24.32
N LYS A 20 46.81 -24.65 23.39
CA LYS A 20 46.78 -23.89 22.13
C LYS A 20 45.56 -24.24 21.27
N ALA A 21 45.27 -25.53 21.10
CA ALA A 21 44.12 -25.99 20.32
C ALA A 21 42.77 -25.60 20.98
N GLN A 22 42.68 -25.58 22.32
CA GLN A 22 41.51 -25.06 23.03
C GLN A 22 41.36 -23.54 22.85
N LEU A 23 42.45 -22.79 22.90
CA LEU A 23 42.44 -21.34 22.71
C LEU A 23 42.04 -20.97 21.27
N GLU A 24 42.55 -21.68 20.26
CA GLU A 24 42.14 -21.51 18.86
C GLU A 24 40.65 -21.81 18.67
N LYS A 25 40.16 -22.95 19.18
CA LYS A 25 38.72 -23.26 19.14
C LYS A 25 37.87 -22.21 19.85
N SER A 26 38.34 -21.64 20.96
CA SER A 26 37.63 -20.57 21.68
C SER A 26 37.64 -19.26 20.89
N ASN A 27 38.78 -18.88 20.29
CA ASN A 27 38.92 -17.70 19.45
C ASN A 27 38.07 -17.80 18.18
N ASP A 28 38.02 -18.96 17.55
CA ASP A 28 37.19 -19.19 16.36
C ASP A 28 35.69 -19.14 16.70
N ARG A 29 35.29 -19.70 17.86
CA ARG A 29 33.92 -19.56 18.37
C ARG A 29 33.56 -18.11 18.65
N LEU A 30 34.46 -17.35 19.27
CA LEU A 30 34.28 -15.92 19.53
C LEU A 30 34.15 -15.13 18.22
N ARG A 31 35.07 -15.34 17.27
CA ARG A 31 35.02 -14.70 15.95
C ARG A 31 33.74 -15.02 15.19
N ASN A 32 33.31 -16.28 15.19
CA ASN A 32 32.06 -16.69 14.54
C ASN A 32 30.83 -16.05 15.22
N SER A 33 30.82 -15.97 16.55
CA SER A 33 29.75 -15.31 17.30
C SER A 33 29.72 -13.80 17.03
N GLU A 34 30.87 -13.14 17.02
CA GLU A 34 31.00 -11.70 16.74
C GLU A 34 30.54 -11.38 15.33
N THR A 35 30.99 -12.17 14.35
CA THR A 35 30.57 -12.02 12.94
C THR A 35 29.07 -12.20 12.80
N ARG A 36 28.48 -13.22 13.45
CA ARG A 36 27.04 -13.47 13.42
C ARG A 36 26.23 -12.31 14.01
N ILE A 37 26.63 -11.79 15.17
CA ILE A 37 25.95 -10.65 15.81
C ILE A 37 26.06 -9.41 14.92
N ARG A 38 27.24 -9.14 14.35
CA ARG A 38 27.46 -8.01 13.45
C ARG A 38 26.57 -8.09 12.21
N THR A 39 26.45 -9.28 11.60
CA THR A 39 25.57 -9.48 10.45
C THR A 39 24.11 -9.23 10.81
N LEU A 40 23.63 -9.74 11.96
CA LEU A 40 22.26 -9.53 12.42
C LEU A 40 21.96 -8.03 12.61
N ILE A 41 22.86 -7.30 13.29
CA ILE A 41 22.76 -5.85 13.51
C ILE A 41 22.71 -5.09 12.18
N GLN A 42 23.48 -5.52 11.17
CA GLN A 42 23.51 -4.88 9.86
C GLN A 42 22.29 -5.18 8.99
N THR A 43 21.62 -6.32 9.21
CA THR A 43 20.41 -6.70 8.46
C THR A 43 19.13 -6.06 8.99
N ILE A 44 19.12 -5.55 10.22
CA ILE A 44 17.95 -4.92 10.82
C ILE A 44 17.75 -3.54 10.17
N PRO A 45 16.57 -3.23 9.59
CA PRO A 45 16.29 -1.96 8.92
C PRO A 45 15.99 -0.83 9.92
N VAL A 46 16.71 -0.80 11.04
CA VAL A 46 16.48 0.14 12.15
C VAL A 46 17.81 0.75 12.53
N GLY A 47 17.82 2.06 12.78
CA GLY A 47 19.00 2.78 13.21
C GLY A 47 19.32 2.46 14.67
N LEU A 48 20.45 1.82 14.94
CA LEU A 48 20.96 1.60 16.29
C LEU A 48 22.07 2.60 16.60
N LEU A 49 21.96 3.31 17.72
CA LEU A 49 22.98 4.21 18.27
C LEU A 49 23.32 3.77 19.69
N ILE A 50 24.61 3.77 20.01
CA ILE A 50 25.13 3.52 21.35
C ILE A 50 25.72 4.82 21.87
N THR A 51 25.32 5.22 23.07
CA THR A 51 25.83 6.43 23.73
C THR A 51 26.31 6.16 25.14
N SER A 52 27.12 7.08 25.66
CA SER A 52 27.38 7.21 27.10
C SER A 52 26.11 7.61 27.87
N GLU A 53 26.15 7.55 29.21
CA GLU A 53 25.09 8.07 30.08
C GLU A 53 24.79 9.56 29.84
N ASP A 54 25.81 10.33 29.46
CA ASP A 54 25.70 11.77 29.15
C ASP A 54 25.10 12.05 27.75
N GLY A 55 24.73 11.02 26.98
CA GLY A 55 24.10 11.15 25.66
C GLY A 55 25.07 11.45 24.52
N VAL A 56 26.37 11.18 24.70
CA VAL A 56 27.39 11.30 23.65
C VAL A 56 27.45 10.03 22.83
N ILE A 57 27.34 10.13 21.50
CA ILE A 57 27.33 8.98 20.59
C ILE A 57 28.72 8.36 20.50
N GLU A 58 28.82 7.08 20.87
CA GLU A 58 30.03 6.27 20.78
C GLU A 58 30.08 5.47 19.48
N SER A 59 28.94 4.92 19.05
CA SER A 59 28.86 4.17 17.79
C SER A 59 27.45 4.13 17.22
N GLY A 60 27.34 3.83 15.92
CA GLY A 60 26.07 3.73 15.22
C GLY A 60 26.10 2.66 14.13
N SER A 61 24.94 2.05 13.89
CA SER A 61 24.73 1.13 12.78
C SER A 61 24.85 1.84 11.41
N PRO A 62 25.17 1.12 10.33
CA PRO A 62 25.18 1.69 8.98
C PRO A 62 23.83 2.30 8.57
N VAL A 63 22.72 1.77 9.08
CA VAL A 63 21.37 2.30 8.81
C VAL A 63 21.23 3.73 9.34
N CYS A 64 21.85 4.07 10.47
CA CYS A 64 21.87 5.45 10.97
C CYS A 64 22.54 6.41 9.99
N LEU A 65 23.65 5.99 9.37
CA LEU A 65 24.38 6.83 8.39
C LEU A 65 23.47 7.19 7.22
N HIS A 66 22.73 6.20 6.70
CA HIS A 66 21.76 6.41 5.63
C HIS A 66 20.55 7.23 6.07
N LEU A 67 20.04 6.97 7.27
CA LEU A 67 18.86 7.62 7.81
C LEU A 67 19.10 9.11 8.11
N PHE A 68 20.28 9.49 8.59
CA PHE A 68 20.61 10.90 8.86
C PHE A 68 21.39 11.58 7.72
N GLY A 69 21.90 10.83 6.75
CA GLY A 69 22.74 11.35 5.67
C GLY A 69 24.10 11.85 6.15
N CYS A 70 24.67 11.21 7.16
CA CYS A 70 25.92 11.62 7.81
C CYS A 70 27.01 10.54 7.72
N SER A 71 28.27 10.94 7.92
CA SER A 71 29.41 10.01 7.96
C SER A 71 29.69 9.54 9.39
N TYR A 72 30.43 8.44 9.54
CA TYR A 72 30.80 7.92 10.87
C TYR A 72 31.58 8.94 11.71
N ALA A 73 32.43 9.74 11.06
CA ALA A 73 33.20 10.82 11.69
C ALA A 73 32.31 11.98 12.14
N ASP A 74 31.15 12.18 11.52
CA ASP A 74 30.17 13.20 11.92
C ASP A 74 29.31 12.74 13.11
N LEU A 75 29.09 11.43 13.28
CA LEU A 75 28.28 10.88 14.38
C LEU A 75 29.08 10.76 15.67
N HIS A 76 30.33 10.31 15.58
CA HIS A 76 31.13 9.99 16.76
C HIS A 76 31.46 11.25 17.58
N GLY A 77 31.13 11.24 18.87
CA GLY A 77 31.46 12.33 19.79
C GLY A 77 30.51 13.53 19.75
N ARG A 78 29.42 13.47 18.97
CA ARG A 78 28.36 14.49 19.03
C ARG A 78 27.30 14.14 20.06
N SER A 79 26.66 15.18 20.59
CA SER A 79 25.49 15.04 21.45
C SER A 79 24.27 14.65 20.62
N LEU A 80 23.43 13.76 21.17
CA LEU A 80 22.18 13.37 20.52
C LEU A 80 21.29 14.57 20.18
N GLY A 81 21.23 15.57 21.05
CA GLY A 81 20.38 16.76 20.85
C GLY A 81 20.76 17.62 19.65
N GLU A 82 21.97 17.47 19.10
CA GLU A 82 22.40 18.22 17.91
C GLU A 82 22.03 17.51 16.61
N LEU A 83 22.01 16.17 16.61
CA LEU A 83 21.69 15.34 15.45
C LEU A 83 20.17 15.14 15.30
N PHE A 84 19.46 15.12 16.42
CA PHE A 84 18.02 15.09 16.46
C PHE A 84 17.55 16.46 16.93
N HIS A 85 17.13 17.31 15.99
CA HIS A 85 16.44 18.56 16.32
C HIS A 85 15.05 18.23 16.88
N PHE A 86 15.01 17.74 18.12
CA PHE A 86 13.78 17.56 18.87
C PHE A 86 13.27 18.95 19.23
N GLU A 87 12.21 19.42 18.59
CA GLU A 87 11.50 20.61 19.06
C GLU A 87 10.93 20.33 20.46
N GLY A 88 11.72 20.65 21.48
CA GLY A 88 11.33 20.57 22.89
C GLY A 88 11.63 19.24 23.60
N LYS A 89 12.41 19.36 24.68
CA LYS A 89 12.50 18.48 25.87
C LYS A 89 13.33 17.20 25.78
N MET A 90 14.61 17.38 26.07
CA MET A 90 15.48 16.32 26.62
C MET A 90 14.86 15.57 27.82
N GLU A 91 13.96 16.23 28.58
CA GLU A 91 13.17 15.61 29.66
C GLU A 91 12.21 14.50 29.17
N GLU A 92 11.60 14.66 27.99
CA GLU A 92 10.70 13.63 27.43
C GLU A 92 11.49 12.41 26.94
N PHE A 93 12.73 12.63 26.49
CA PHE A 93 13.66 11.56 26.14
C PHE A 93 14.11 10.77 27.38
N LEU A 94 14.49 11.46 28.46
CA LEU A 94 14.89 10.83 29.73
C LEU A 94 13.76 9.97 30.33
N SER A 95 12.49 10.40 30.22
CA SER A 95 11.34 9.59 30.65
C SER A 95 11.12 8.31 29.83
N THR A 96 11.74 8.20 28.66
CA THR A 96 11.67 7.00 27.78
C THR A 96 12.65 5.91 28.22
N ILE A 97 13.75 6.30 28.89
CA ILE A 97 14.80 5.40 29.39
C ILE A 97 14.24 4.40 30.41
N ASP A 98 13.37 4.87 31.30
CA ASP A 98 12.82 4.05 32.40
C ASP A 98 11.53 3.30 32.04
N SER A 99 10.89 3.62 30.90
CA SER A 99 9.54 3.11 30.59
C SER A 99 9.50 2.04 29.48
N ASN A 100 10.62 1.76 28.79
CA ASN A 100 10.67 0.85 27.62
C ASN A 100 9.65 1.23 26.52
N GLN A 101 9.12 2.46 26.56
CA GLN A 101 8.15 2.97 25.61
C GLN A 101 8.86 3.48 24.35
N THR A 102 8.12 3.51 23.25
CA THR A 102 8.57 4.16 22.00
C THR A 102 7.87 5.50 21.92
N LYS A 103 8.63 6.57 21.67
CA LYS A 103 8.09 7.91 21.44
C LYS A 103 8.45 8.40 20.06
N GLU A 104 7.57 9.15 19.45
CA GLU A 104 7.76 9.67 18.10
C GLU A 104 8.11 11.15 18.15
N PHE A 105 9.06 11.56 17.31
CA PHE A 105 9.52 12.93 17.23
C PHE A 105 9.77 13.35 15.79
N ALA A 106 9.61 14.63 15.49
CA ALA A 106 10.12 15.20 14.26
C ALA A 106 11.66 15.22 14.30
N ALA A 107 12.29 14.65 13.29
CA ALA A 107 13.73 14.64 13.11
C ALA A 107 14.09 15.21 11.74
N ARG A 108 15.29 15.77 11.62
CA ARG A 108 15.75 16.43 10.39
C ARG A 108 17.01 15.74 9.89
N ARG A 109 17.03 15.37 8.62
CA ARG A 109 18.21 14.84 7.94
C ARG A 109 19.18 15.97 7.60
N ARG A 110 20.43 15.63 7.27
CA ARG A 110 21.45 16.61 6.89
C ARG A 110 21.09 17.45 5.65
N ASP A 111 20.35 16.88 4.71
CA ASP A 111 19.85 17.59 3.52
C ASP A 111 18.74 18.61 3.83
N GLY A 112 18.31 18.67 5.10
CA GLY A 112 17.28 19.56 5.58
C GLY A 112 15.87 18.98 5.53
N SER A 113 15.67 17.78 4.99
CA SER A 113 14.38 17.09 4.97
C SER A 113 13.95 16.63 6.37
N GLU A 114 12.66 16.76 6.67
CA GLU A 114 12.08 16.29 7.93
C GLU A 114 11.45 14.92 7.78
N PHE A 115 11.53 14.11 8.84
CA PHE A 115 10.94 12.78 8.91
C PHE A 115 10.47 12.50 10.35
N SER A 116 9.48 11.64 10.51
CA SER A 116 9.00 11.19 11.82
C SER A 116 9.84 10.01 12.30
N ALA A 117 10.54 10.20 13.42
CA ALA A 117 11.42 9.22 14.04
C ALA A 117 10.74 8.60 15.26
N ALA A 118 10.46 7.30 15.21
CA ALA A 118 10.09 6.52 16.39
C ALA A 118 11.37 6.12 17.12
N VAL A 119 11.53 6.63 18.33
CA VAL A 119 12.74 6.47 19.14
C VAL A 119 12.42 5.67 20.40
N LYS A 120 13.24 4.65 20.64
CA LYS A 120 13.20 3.84 21.84
C LYS A 120 14.58 3.84 22.48
N VAL A 121 14.61 4.04 23.80
CA VAL A 121 15.85 4.10 24.57
C VAL A 121 15.84 2.97 25.60
N SER A 122 16.96 2.27 25.72
CA SER A 122 17.16 1.23 26.71
C SER A 122 18.54 1.38 27.32
N SER A 123 18.65 1.30 28.64
CA SER A 123 19.95 1.24 29.30
C SER A 123 20.53 -0.16 29.15
N PHE A 124 21.84 -0.25 28.98
CA PHE A 124 22.56 -1.51 29.08
C PHE A 124 23.77 -1.33 29.99
N ALA A 125 23.99 -2.32 30.86
CA ALA A 125 25.18 -2.40 31.69
C ALA A 125 26.22 -3.26 30.96
N SER A 126 27.22 -2.62 30.35
CA SER A 126 28.43 -3.34 29.89
C SER A 126 29.45 -3.45 31.01
N PHE A 127 30.36 -4.43 30.92
CA PHE A 127 31.34 -4.78 31.97
C PHE A 127 32.29 -3.64 32.39
N SER A 128 32.35 -2.52 31.67
CA SER A 128 33.24 -1.39 31.97
C SER A 128 32.58 -0.01 32.12
N LYS A 129 31.43 0.25 31.48
CA LYS A 129 30.66 1.51 31.63
C LYS A 129 29.17 1.30 31.33
N PRO A 130 28.26 1.94 32.08
CA PRO A 130 26.86 2.05 31.71
C PRO A 130 26.68 2.93 30.46
N GLY A 131 25.72 2.57 29.61
CA GLY A 131 25.41 3.30 28.38
C GLY A 131 23.95 3.12 27.95
N LEU A 132 23.55 3.88 26.93
CA LEU A 132 22.21 3.83 26.36
C LEU A 132 22.26 3.26 24.94
N LEU A 133 21.38 2.31 24.67
CA LEU A 133 21.06 1.83 23.33
C LEU A 133 19.80 2.56 22.86
N ILE A 134 19.94 3.29 21.76
CA ILE A 134 18.88 4.05 21.14
C ILE A 134 18.55 3.40 19.80
N VAL A 135 17.29 3.08 19.65
CA VAL A 135 16.71 2.47 18.45
C VAL A 135 15.87 3.55 17.78
N VAL A 136 16.15 3.83 16.50
CA VAL A 136 15.48 4.84 15.70
C VAL A 136 14.91 4.20 14.45
N GLU A 137 13.61 4.30 14.28
CA GLU A 137 12.89 3.86 13.10
C GLU A 137 12.28 5.08 12.40
N ASP A 138 12.47 5.17 11.09
CA ASP A 138 11.76 6.15 10.26
C ASP A 138 10.34 5.65 10.00
N VAL A 139 9.38 6.25 10.69
CA VAL A 139 7.96 5.88 10.60
C VAL A 139 7.18 6.80 9.66
N SER A 140 7.86 7.68 8.91
CA SER A 140 7.21 8.68 8.04
C SER A 140 6.27 8.05 7.01
N ALA A 141 6.73 6.99 6.34
CA ALA A 141 5.93 6.28 5.33
C ALA A 141 4.68 5.62 5.95
N LYS A 142 4.81 5.09 7.17
CA LYS A 142 3.69 4.48 7.92
C LYS A 142 2.66 5.54 8.32
N HIS A 143 3.12 6.69 8.81
CA HIS A 143 2.26 7.83 9.14
C HIS A 143 1.57 8.41 7.91
N GLU A 144 2.28 8.55 6.80
CA GLU A 144 1.71 9.00 5.53
C GLU A 144 0.59 8.05 5.08
N LEU A 145 0.79 6.73 5.20
CA LEU A 145 -0.22 5.73 4.88
C LEU A 145 -1.44 5.80 5.83
N GLU A 146 -1.22 5.90 7.14
CA GLU A 146 -2.32 6.01 8.11
C GLU A 146 -3.10 7.32 7.94
N LYS A 147 -2.42 8.44 7.67
CA LYS A 147 -3.07 9.70 7.34
C LYS A 147 -3.93 9.57 6.09
N LEU A 148 -3.39 8.99 5.02
CA LEU A 148 -4.14 8.76 3.78
C LEU A 148 -5.36 7.87 4.00
N LYS A 149 -5.22 6.81 4.81
CA LYS A 149 -6.32 5.93 5.20
C LYS A 149 -7.39 6.69 5.99
N GLN A 150 -7.00 7.56 6.92
CA GLN A 150 -7.95 8.35 7.72
C GLN A 150 -8.67 9.42 6.90
N GLU A 151 -7.95 10.13 6.03
CA GLU A 151 -8.53 11.06 5.04
C GLU A 151 -9.51 10.34 4.12
N PHE A 152 -9.14 9.16 3.66
CA PHE A 152 -10.00 8.31 2.85
C PHE A 152 -11.27 7.86 3.59
N LEU A 153 -11.16 7.39 4.83
CA LEU A 153 -12.33 6.99 5.64
C LEU A 153 -13.27 8.18 5.88
N SER A 154 -12.71 9.37 6.11
CA SER A 154 -13.50 10.60 6.25
C SER A 154 -14.23 10.95 4.95
N MET A 155 -13.54 10.88 3.81
CA MET A 155 -14.13 11.10 2.49
C MET A 155 -15.25 10.09 2.18
N MET A 156 -15.03 8.80 2.45
CA MET A 156 -16.05 7.76 2.28
C MET A 156 -17.27 8.01 3.17
N ALA A 157 -17.07 8.41 4.43
CA ALA A 157 -18.18 8.72 5.32
C ALA A 157 -19.03 9.89 4.77
N HIS A 158 -18.38 10.91 4.20
CA HIS A 158 -19.07 12.00 3.53
C HIS A 158 -19.85 11.52 2.28
N ASP A 159 -19.18 10.77 1.40
CA ASP A 159 -19.76 10.27 0.15
C ASP A 159 -20.87 9.23 0.36
N LEU A 160 -20.90 8.54 1.51
CA LEU A 160 -22.03 7.71 1.94
C LEU A 160 -23.19 8.58 2.46
N ARG A 161 -22.88 9.61 3.25
CA ARG A 161 -23.88 10.44 3.92
C ARG A 161 -24.74 11.21 2.93
N THR A 162 -24.16 11.81 1.90
CA THR A 162 -24.89 12.63 0.92
C THR A 162 -26.04 11.87 0.21
N PRO A 163 -25.80 10.71 -0.46
CA PRO A 163 -26.89 9.94 -1.07
C PRO A 163 -27.85 9.37 -0.02
N LEU A 164 -27.40 8.96 1.16
CA LEU A 164 -28.30 8.51 2.24
C LEU A 164 -29.25 9.62 2.70
N THR A 165 -28.77 10.86 2.82
CA THR A 165 -29.60 12.01 3.15
C THR A 165 -30.58 12.31 2.02
N SER A 166 -30.16 12.24 0.75
CA SER A 166 -31.04 12.37 -0.42
C SER A 166 -32.18 11.35 -0.42
N ILE A 167 -31.85 10.07 -0.18
CA ILE A 167 -32.81 8.96 -0.07
C ILE A 167 -33.79 9.21 1.08
N LYS A 168 -33.28 9.56 2.27
CA LYS A 168 -34.12 9.86 3.44
C LYS A 168 -35.09 11.00 3.15
N CYS A 169 -34.61 12.14 2.64
CA CYS A 169 -35.47 13.27 2.32
C CYS A 169 -36.50 12.95 1.25
N PHE A 170 -36.15 12.15 0.23
CA PHE A 170 -37.12 11.71 -0.77
C PHE A 170 -38.23 10.88 -0.13
N LEU A 171 -37.89 9.91 0.72
CA LEU A 171 -38.88 9.08 1.42
C LEU A 171 -39.75 9.89 2.37
N GLU A 172 -39.21 10.90 3.04
CA GLU A 172 -39.97 11.85 3.88
C GLU A 172 -40.98 12.64 3.04
N LEU A 173 -40.56 13.24 1.92
CA LEU A 173 -41.46 13.98 1.02
C LEU A 173 -42.56 13.11 0.41
N VAL A 174 -42.25 11.85 0.09
CA VAL A 174 -43.26 10.88 -0.39
C VAL A 174 -44.26 10.55 0.73
N SER A 175 -43.78 10.35 1.96
CA SER A 175 -44.63 10.03 3.11
C SER A 175 -45.53 11.19 3.53
N GLU A 176 -45.09 12.43 3.32
CA GLU A 176 -45.85 13.66 3.57
C GLU A 176 -46.88 13.98 2.45
N GLY A 177 -46.99 13.14 1.41
CA GLY A 177 -47.94 13.34 0.31
C GLY A 177 -47.55 14.46 -0.66
N VAL A 178 -46.29 14.92 -0.64
CA VAL A 178 -45.85 16.05 -1.48
C VAL A 178 -46.04 15.77 -2.97
N TYR A 179 -45.91 14.52 -3.41
CA TYR A 179 -46.06 14.12 -4.82
C TYR A 179 -47.46 13.63 -5.19
N ASP A 180 -48.46 13.81 -4.33
CA ASP A 180 -49.83 13.39 -4.64
C ASP A 180 -50.35 14.07 -5.90
N GLY A 181 -50.84 13.27 -6.85
CA GLY A 181 -51.26 13.74 -8.18
C GLY A 181 -50.11 14.09 -9.15
N ARG A 182 -48.84 13.97 -8.76
CA ARG A 182 -47.65 14.32 -9.56
C ARG A 182 -46.77 13.10 -9.90
N ILE A 183 -47.38 12.10 -10.54
CA ILE A 183 -46.76 10.79 -10.84
C ILE A 183 -45.47 10.91 -11.67
N ASP A 184 -45.42 11.80 -12.66
CA ASP A 184 -44.22 11.93 -13.52
C ASP A 184 -43.03 12.53 -12.76
N GLU A 185 -43.27 13.42 -11.81
CA GLU A 185 -42.23 14.00 -10.96
C GLU A 185 -41.71 12.97 -9.96
N LEU A 186 -42.62 12.16 -9.39
CA LEU A 186 -42.28 11.03 -8.52
C LEU A 186 -41.40 10.01 -9.25
N LYS A 187 -41.76 9.62 -10.47
CA LYS A 187 -40.97 8.68 -11.30
C LYS A 187 -39.56 9.20 -11.58
N ARG A 188 -39.43 10.47 -11.99
CA ARG A 188 -38.12 11.09 -12.24
C ARG A 188 -37.26 11.08 -10.99
N ARG A 189 -37.81 11.50 -9.84
CA ARG A 189 -37.04 11.59 -8.60
C ARG A 189 -36.70 10.21 -8.02
N SER A 190 -37.60 9.24 -8.17
CA SER A 190 -37.37 7.84 -7.82
C SER A 190 -36.24 7.20 -8.64
N SER A 191 -36.11 7.52 -9.92
CA SER A 191 -34.96 7.07 -10.74
C SER A 191 -33.62 7.61 -10.23
N GLY A 192 -33.58 8.86 -9.76
CA GLY A 192 -32.40 9.44 -9.12
C GLY A 192 -32.01 8.71 -7.82
N ILE A 193 -33.00 8.37 -7.00
CA ILE A 193 -32.81 7.57 -5.78
C ILE A 193 -32.32 6.15 -6.07
N GLY A 194 -32.80 5.53 -7.15
CA GLY A 194 -32.28 4.25 -7.62
C GLY A 194 -30.79 4.32 -7.92
N ASN A 195 -30.36 5.35 -8.66
CA ASN A 195 -28.95 5.58 -8.97
C ASN A 195 -28.09 5.83 -7.71
N ASP A 196 -28.59 6.65 -6.76
CA ASP A 196 -27.92 6.89 -5.48
C ASP A 196 -27.74 5.58 -4.68
N THR A 197 -28.74 4.70 -4.71
CA THR A 197 -28.69 3.39 -4.04
C THR A 197 -27.68 2.45 -4.72
N THR A 198 -27.68 2.36 -6.05
CA THR A 198 -26.68 1.57 -6.79
C THR A 198 -25.27 2.07 -6.51
N ARG A 199 -25.07 3.39 -6.43
CA ARG A 199 -23.79 3.99 -6.09
C ARG A 199 -23.33 3.61 -4.68
N LEU A 200 -24.23 3.64 -3.70
CA LEU A 200 -23.96 3.19 -2.33
C LEU A 200 -23.54 1.71 -2.29
N ILE A 201 -24.26 0.83 -2.98
CA ILE A 201 -23.94 -0.61 -3.05
C ILE A 201 -22.55 -0.82 -3.63
N ASN A 202 -22.23 -0.18 -4.75
CA ASN A 202 -20.92 -0.29 -5.39
C ASN A 202 -19.78 0.18 -4.48
N MET A 203 -20.03 1.22 -3.68
CA MET A 203 -19.03 1.75 -2.75
C MET A 203 -18.80 0.82 -1.56
N ILE A 204 -19.87 0.24 -1.00
CA ILE A 204 -19.78 -0.78 0.06
C ILE A 204 -19.05 -2.02 -0.45
N SER A 205 -19.39 -2.53 -1.63
CA SER A 205 -18.69 -3.67 -2.25
C SER A 205 -17.22 -3.38 -2.47
N SER A 206 -16.87 -2.14 -2.86
CA SER A 206 -15.47 -1.72 -3.01
C SER A 206 -14.72 -1.76 -1.67
N LEU A 207 -15.33 -1.28 -0.59
CA LEU A 207 -14.75 -1.35 0.76
C LEU A 207 -14.55 -2.80 1.25
N LEU A 208 -15.54 -3.66 1.03
CA LEU A 208 -15.44 -5.08 1.38
C LEU A 208 -14.32 -5.78 0.60
N ASN A 209 -14.16 -5.47 -0.68
CA ASN A 209 -13.09 -6.02 -1.50
C ASN A 209 -11.71 -5.60 -0.99
N ILE A 210 -11.54 -4.36 -0.51
CA ILE A 210 -10.27 -3.92 0.10
C ILE A 210 -9.95 -4.70 1.36
N HIS A 211 -10.93 -4.91 2.24
CA HIS A 211 -10.68 -5.70 3.44
C HIS A 211 -10.32 -7.16 3.10
N LYS A 212 -10.93 -7.74 2.07
CA LYS A 212 -10.55 -9.07 1.58
C LYS A 212 -9.11 -9.08 1.02
N LEU A 213 -8.74 -8.04 0.26
CA LEU A 213 -7.39 -7.87 -0.27
C LEU A 213 -6.34 -7.72 0.84
N GLU A 214 -6.61 -6.88 1.86
CA GLU A 214 -5.71 -6.70 3.01
C GLU A 214 -5.52 -7.97 3.83
N ALA A 215 -6.57 -8.80 3.91
CA ALA A 215 -6.50 -10.08 4.59
C ALA A 215 -5.86 -11.20 3.75
N GLY A 216 -5.49 -10.94 2.48
CA GLY A 216 -5.04 -11.98 1.54
C GLY A 216 -6.10 -13.04 1.26
N ARG A 217 -7.39 -12.68 1.34
CA ARG A 217 -8.55 -13.59 1.23
C ARG A 217 -9.35 -13.38 -0.05
N LEU A 218 -8.77 -12.77 -1.08
CA LEU A 218 -9.43 -12.68 -2.38
C LEU A 218 -9.42 -14.08 -3.00
N GLN A 219 -10.50 -14.84 -2.80
CA GLN A 219 -10.67 -16.14 -3.43
C GLN A 219 -11.20 -15.93 -4.86
N LEU A 220 -10.34 -16.18 -5.84
CA LEU A 220 -10.69 -16.13 -7.26
C LEU A 220 -11.14 -17.51 -7.74
N SER A 221 -12.23 -17.56 -8.49
CA SER A 221 -12.65 -18.76 -9.24
C SER A 221 -12.04 -18.67 -10.64
N MET A 222 -10.83 -19.20 -10.81
CA MET A 222 -10.15 -19.18 -12.11
C MET A 222 -10.79 -20.18 -13.06
N GLU A 223 -11.34 -19.68 -14.16
CA GLU A 223 -12.02 -20.48 -15.18
C GLU A 223 -11.52 -20.10 -16.58
N VAL A 224 -11.71 -20.99 -17.55
CA VAL A 224 -11.42 -20.70 -18.96
C VAL A 224 -12.64 -20.05 -19.58
N ILE A 225 -12.55 -18.76 -19.87
CA ILE A 225 -13.69 -17.95 -20.31
C ILE A 225 -13.36 -17.29 -21.67
N PRO A 226 -14.31 -17.24 -22.61
CA PRO A 226 -14.16 -16.48 -23.83
C PRO A 226 -14.01 -14.98 -23.54
N LEU A 227 -12.96 -14.34 -24.07
CA LEU A 227 -12.73 -12.91 -23.88
C LEU A 227 -13.90 -12.06 -24.38
N SER A 228 -14.57 -12.51 -25.45
CA SER A 228 -15.76 -11.85 -26.00
C SER A 228 -16.92 -11.78 -25.00
N GLU A 229 -17.07 -12.79 -24.15
CA GLU A 229 -18.13 -12.81 -23.13
C GLU A 229 -17.88 -11.74 -22.06
N ILE A 230 -16.64 -11.62 -21.59
CA ILE A 230 -16.23 -10.60 -20.62
C ILE A 230 -16.49 -9.19 -21.19
N ILE A 231 -16.03 -8.94 -22.43
CA ILE A 231 -16.24 -7.64 -23.09
C ILE A 231 -17.74 -7.34 -23.25
N TYR A 232 -18.52 -8.32 -23.70
CA TYR A 232 -19.96 -8.16 -23.90
C TYR A 232 -20.70 -7.82 -22.60
N ARG A 233 -20.43 -8.58 -21.51
CA ARG A 233 -21.02 -8.33 -20.19
C ARG A 233 -20.66 -6.94 -19.67
N SER A 234 -19.40 -6.52 -19.80
CA SER A 234 -18.96 -5.19 -19.40
C SER A 234 -19.65 -4.08 -20.21
N MET A 235 -19.77 -4.23 -21.53
CA MET A 235 -20.47 -3.25 -22.38
C MET A 235 -21.95 -3.13 -22.03
N GLN A 236 -22.65 -4.25 -21.86
CA GLN A 236 -24.07 -4.24 -21.48
C GLN A 236 -24.31 -3.46 -20.19
N SER A 237 -23.43 -3.65 -19.19
CA SER A 237 -23.56 -2.98 -17.89
C SER A 237 -23.45 -1.45 -17.96
N LEU A 238 -22.80 -0.91 -18.99
CA LEU A 238 -22.55 0.52 -19.17
C LEU A 238 -23.31 1.14 -20.34
N ALA A 239 -24.04 0.35 -21.14
CA ALA A 239 -24.69 0.79 -22.37
C ALA A 239 -25.61 2.01 -22.14
N SER A 240 -26.55 1.91 -21.19
CA SER A 240 -27.48 3.01 -20.89
C SER A 240 -26.77 4.27 -20.36
N TRP A 241 -25.67 4.10 -19.62
CA TRP A 241 -24.94 5.24 -19.08
C TRP A 241 -24.09 5.93 -20.14
N ALA A 242 -23.43 5.15 -21.01
CA ALA A 242 -22.70 5.65 -22.16
C ALA A 242 -23.62 6.41 -23.13
N GLU A 243 -24.81 5.86 -23.40
CA GLU A 243 -25.86 6.52 -24.20
C GLU A 243 -26.32 7.84 -23.55
N SER A 244 -26.60 7.85 -22.24
CA SER A 244 -27.00 9.06 -21.51
C SER A 244 -25.96 10.19 -21.56
N ARG A 245 -24.67 9.83 -21.71
CA ARG A 245 -23.56 10.77 -21.85
C ARG A 245 -23.16 11.07 -23.29
N ASN A 246 -23.83 10.44 -24.27
CA ASN A 246 -23.51 10.52 -25.69
C ASN A 246 -22.05 10.11 -25.99
N ILE A 247 -21.62 8.98 -25.40
CA ILE A 247 -20.29 8.40 -25.58
C ILE A 247 -20.45 7.03 -26.26
N PRO A 248 -20.08 6.87 -27.55
CA PRO A 248 -20.12 5.57 -28.21
C PRO A 248 -19.05 4.62 -27.65
N LEU A 249 -19.41 3.35 -27.50
CA LEU A 249 -18.50 2.27 -27.11
C LEU A 249 -18.18 1.42 -28.34
N ASP A 250 -16.93 1.46 -28.78
CA ASP A 250 -16.48 0.75 -29.99
C ASP A 250 -15.59 -0.44 -29.63
N VAL A 251 -15.87 -1.58 -30.28
CA VAL A 251 -15.01 -2.77 -30.21
C VAL A 251 -14.60 -3.12 -31.64
N PRO A 252 -13.34 -2.83 -32.04
CA PRO A 252 -12.85 -3.22 -33.34
C PRO A 252 -12.97 -4.74 -33.57
N PRO A 253 -13.17 -5.19 -34.82
CA PRO A 253 -13.26 -6.61 -35.13
C PRO A 253 -12.08 -7.40 -34.57
N ALA A 254 -12.39 -8.37 -33.71
CA ALA A 254 -11.43 -9.19 -32.98
C ALA A 254 -11.14 -10.52 -33.68
N LYS A 255 -9.99 -11.12 -33.37
CA LYS A 255 -9.81 -12.56 -33.63
C LYS A 255 -10.82 -13.34 -32.79
N SER A 256 -11.64 -14.16 -33.45
CA SER A 256 -12.64 -14.99 -32.79
C SER A 256 -11.98 -16.12 -31.98
N GLY A 257 -12.63 -16.57 -30.91
CA GLY A 257 -12.20 -17.76 -30.15
C GLY A 257 -11.04 -17.55 -29.19
N LEU A 258 -10.76 -16.31 -28.76
CA LEU A 258 -9.76 -16.05 -27.72
C LEU A 258 -10.28 -16.48 -26.34
N LEU A 259 -9.55 -17.39 -25.71
CA LEU A 259 -9.82 -17.88 -24.35
C LEU A 259 -8.78 -17.31 -23.38
N VAL A 260 -9.23 -16.98 -22.17
CA VAL A 260 -8.38 -16.52 -21.07
C VAL A 260 -8.65 -17.34 -19.81
N SER A 261 -7.63 -17.54 -18.99
CA SER A 261 -7.78 -18.07 -17.63
C SER A 261 -7.97 -16.89 -16.68
N ALA A 262 -9.18 -16.74 -16.15
CA ALA A 262 -9.56 -15.60 -15.32
C ALA A 262 -10.79 -15.90 -14.45
N ASP A 263 -11.00 -15.12 -13.40
CA ASP A 263 -12.30 -15.03 -12.75
C ASP A 263 -13.18 -14.07 -13.55
N GLY A 264 -14.28 -14.58 -14.11
CA GLY A 264 -15.14 -13.84 -15.03
C GLY A 264 -15.78 -12.62 -14.39
N ASP A 265 -16.25 -12.73 -13.15
CA ASP A 265 -16.97 -11.66 -12.46
C ASP A 265 -16.02 -10.54 -12.02
N TYR A 266 -14.87 -10.92 -11.44
CA TYR A 266 -13.84 -9.96 -11.07
C TYR A 266 -13.20 -9.28 -12.29
N THR A 267 -13.03 -10.00 -13.40
CA THR A 267 -12.51 -9.41 -14.64
C THR A 267 -13.52 -8.45 -15.28
N VAL A 268 -14.82 -8.79 -15.29
CA VAL A 268 -15.88 -7.86 -15.71
C VAL A 268 -15.85 -6.60 -14.84
N GLN A 269 -15.66 -6.74 -13.52
CA GLN A 269 -15.55 -5.61 -12.60
C GLN A 269 -14.35 -4.70 -12.94
N VAL A 270 -13.18 -5.27 -13.26
CA VAL A 270 -12.00 -4.51 -13.72
C VAL A 270 -12.34 -3.72 -14.98
N LEU A 271 -12.88 -4.39 -16.00
CA LEU A 271 -13.17 -3.76 -17.28
C LEU A 271 -14.26 -2.68 -17.17
N VAL A 272 -15.30 -2.92 -16.36
CA VAL A 272 -16.34 -1.92 -16.05
C VAL A 272 -15.75 -0.70 -15.35
N ASN A 273 -14.83 -0.90 -14.40
CA ASN A 273 -14.17 0.22 -13.74
C ASN A 273 -13.32 1.04 -14.73
N LEU A 274 -12.54 0.42 -15.61
CA LEU A 274 -11.76 1.12 -16.62
C LEU A 274 -12.65 1.86 -17.63
N LEU A 275 -13.67 1.18 -18.18
CA LEU A 275 -14.64 1.77 -19.09
C LEU A 275 -15.39 2.93 -18.44
N SER A 276 -15.74 2.79 -17.16
CA SER A 276 -16.51 3.83 -16.51
C SER A 276 -15.70 5.11 -16.32
N ASN A 277 -14.40 4.98 -16.03
CA ASN A 277 -13.47 6.11 -16.02
C ASN A 277 -13.33 6.73 -17.41
N ALA A 278 -13.20 5.91 -18.45
CA ALA A 278 -13.13 6.40 -19.84
C ALA A 278 -14.38 7.20 -20.25
N ILE A 279 -15.59 6.68 -19.99
CA ILE A 279 -16.86 7.38 -20.27
C ILE A 279 -16.97 8.68 -19.47
N LYS A 280 -16.52 8.64 -18.21
CA LYS A 280 -16.58 9.79 -17.31
C LYS A 280 -15.73 10.96 -17.79
N PHE A 281 -14.49 10.69 -18.20
CA PHE A 281 -13.51 11.73 -18.54
C PHE A 281 -13.46 12.08 -20.03
N SER A 282 -14.17 11.35 -20.88
CA SER A 282 -14.24 11.62 -22.32
C SER A 282 -15.18 12.79 -22.67
N PRO A 283 -14.81 13.65 -23.63
CA PRO A 283 -15.72 14.64 -24.20
C PRO A 283 -16.93 13.98 -24.89
N LYS A 284 -18.09 14.63 -24.85
CA LYS A 284 -19.31 14.15 -25.53
C LYS A 284 -19.05 13.88 -27.01
N GLY A 285 -19.54 12.75 -27.50
CA GLY A 285 -19.39 12.30 -28.89
C GLY A 285 -18.06 11.64 -29.23
N SER A 286 -17.09 11.60 -28.29
CA SER A 286 -15.84 10.88 -28.51
C SER A 286 -16.00 9.38 -28.19
N PRO A 287 -15.55 8.47 -29.07
CA PRO A 287 -15.67 7.04 -28.83
C PRO A 287 -14.66 6.57 -27.78
N VAL A 288 -15.11 5.67 -26.92
CA VAL A 288 -14.24 4.85 -26.06
C VAL A 288 -14.03 3.51 -26.76
N ILE A 289 -12.77 3.15 -26.98
CA ILE A 289 -12.39 1.99 -27.79
C ILE A 289 -11.88 0.87 -26.88
N ILE A 290 -12.45 -0.33 -27.02
CA ILE A 290 -11.97 -1.55 -26.36
C ILE A 290 -11.16 -2.35 -27.38
N ALA A 291 -9.84 -2.35 -27.22
CA ALA A 291 -8.93 -3.10 -28.06
C ALA A 291 -8.28 -4.25 -27.27
N HIS A 292 -7.68 -5.19 -27.99
CA HIS A 292 -6.92 -6.28 -27.39
C HIS A 292 -5.74 -6.65 -28.28
N GLU A 293 -4.61 -6.99 -27.66
CA GLU A 293 -3.40 -7.49 -28.33
C GLU A 293 -3.12 -8.89 -27.84
N VAL A 294 -2.93 -9.81 -28.78
CA VAL A 294 -2.68 -11.22 -28.50
C VAL A 294 -1.16 -11.43 -28.49
N HIS A 295 -0.65 -11.87 -27.35
CA HIS A 295 0.71 -12.35 -27.19
C HIS A 295 0.69 -13.88 -27.02
N ASP A 296 1.87 -14.49 -26.92
CA ASP A 296 1.99 -15.95 -26.82
C ASP A 296 1.34 -16.47 -25.53
N ASP A 297 1.72 -15.90 -24.38
CA ASP A 297 1.27 -16.37 -23.06
C ASP A 297 0.12 -15.57 -22.44
N PHE A 298 -0.18 -14.39 -23.01
CA PHE A 298 -1.17 -13.47 -22.44
C PHE A 298 -1.94 -12.69 -23.51
N ILE A 299 -3.11 -12.18 -23.11
CA ILE A 299 -3.87 -11.21 -23.89
C ILE A 299 -3.86 -9.88 -23.14
N LYS A 300 -3.45 -8.81 -23.82
CA LYS A 300 -3.47 -7.46 -23.30
C LYS A 300 -4.75 -6.77 -23.75
N ILE A 301 -5.66 -6.49 -22.82
CA ILE A 301 -6.89 -5.74 -23.06
C ILE A 301 -6.61 -4.25 -22.84
N LYS A 302 -7.14 -3.39 -23.71
CA LYS A 302 -6.92 -1.94 -23.71
C LYS A 302 -8.25 -1.19 -23.78
N VAL A 303 -8.36 -0.15 -22.96
CA VAL A 303 -9.46 0.83 -22.96
C VAL A 303 -8.87 2.18 -23.31
N ILE A 304 -9.24 2.71 -24.47
CA ILE A 304 -8.68 3.94 -25.03
C ILE A 304 -9.76 5.02 -25.01
N ASP A 305 -9.45 6.17 -24.43
CA ASP A 305 -10.33 7.32 -24.31
C ASP A 305 -9.68 8.60 -24.86
N LYS A 306 -10.50 9.61 -25.18
CA LYS A 306 -10.05 10.94 -25.64
C LYS A 306 -10.21 12.01 -24.56
N GLY A 307 -10.06 11.63 -23.30
CA GLY A 307 -10.17 12.51 -22.15
C GLY A 307 -9.02 13.50 -22.02
N ARG A 308 -8.97 14.18 -20.88
CA ARG A 308 -7.95 15.20 -20.56
C ARG A 308 -6.51 14.69 -20.45
N GLY A 309 -6.30 13.37 -20.46
CA GLY A 309 -5.00 12.75 -20.18
C GLY A 309 -4.58 12.87 -18.72
N ILE A 310 -3.47 12.21 -18.37
CA ILE A 310 -2.96 12.12 -17.00
C ILE A 310 -1.49 12.57 -16.98
N PRO A 311 -1.10 13.52 -16.11
CA PRO A 311 0.31 13.89 -15.91
C PRO A 311 1.19 12.70 -15.45
N LYS A 312 2.45 12.66 -15.89
CA LYS A 312 3.36 11.51 -15.64
C LYS A 312 3.61 11.24 -14.15
N ASP A 313 3.68 12.29 -13.33
CA ASP A 313 3.82 12.22 -11.88
C ASP A 313 2.61 11.53 -11.21
N VAL A 314 1.40 11.75 -11.75
CA VAL A 314 0.18 11.11 -11.27
C VAL A 314 0.07 9.66 -11.75
N GLN A 315 0.53 9.34 -12.96
CA GLN A 315 0.47 7.98 -13.51
C GLN A 315 1.18 6.95 -12.62
N ALA A 316 2.35 7.29 -12.07
CA ALA A 316 3.13 6.41 -11.19
C ALA A 316 2.40 6.04 -9.90
N ARG A 317 1.47 6.89 -9.46
CA ARG A 317 0.74 6.74 -8.20
C ARG A 317 -0.70 6.31 -8.40
N LEU A 318 -1.24 6.36 -9.61
CA LEU A 318 -2.66 6.21 -9.92
C LEU A 318 -3.31 4.92 -9.37
N PHE A 319 -2.52 3.84 -9.27
CA PHE A 319 -2.98 2.55 -8.76
C PHE A 319 -2.73 2.33 -7.27
N ASN A 320 -2.12 3.30 -6.58
CA ASN A 320 -1.96 3.23 -5.13
C ASN A 320 -3.31 3.48 -4.45
N ARG A 321 -3.50 2.82 -3.31
CA ARG A 321 -4.70 2.99 -2.49
C ARG A 321 -4.77 4.43 -1.97
N PHE A 322 -5.97 4.96 -1.87
CA PHE A 322 -6.27 6.26 -1.23
C PHE A 322 -5.71 7.51 -1.95
N GLU A 323 -5.13 7.39 -3.15
CA GLU A 323 -4.54 8.54 -3.85
C GLU A 323 -5.54 9.61 -4.29
N GLN A 324 -6.82 9.27 -4.47
CA GLN A 324 -7.83 10.31 -4.75
C GLN A 324 -8.02 11.29 -3.58
N ALA A 325 -7.62 10.95 -2.35
CA ALA A 325 -7.62 11.90 -1.23
C ALA A 325 -6.68 13.09 -1.46
N ARG A 326 -5.62 12.91 -2.28
CA ARG A 326 -4.63 13.95 -2.60
C ARG A 326 -5.02 14.84 -3.78
N LEU A 327 -5.91 14.38 -4.65
CA LEU A 327 -6.28 15.10 -5.86
C LEU A 327 -7.42 16.09 -5.56
N SER A 328 -7.08 17.37 -5.39
CA SER A 328 -8.02 18.47 -5.15
C SER A 328 -9.13 18.57 -6.21
N ASP A 329 -8.82 18.22 -7.46
CA ASP A 329 -9.75 18.29 -8.60
C ASP A 329 -10.63 17.04 -8.77
N ALA A 330 -10.37 15.95 -8.05
CA ALA A 330 -11.18 14.73 -8.14
C ALA A 330 -12.55 14.85 -7.44
N ARG A 331 -12.73 15.87 -6.59
CA ARG A 331 -13.97 16.13 -5.85
C ARG A 331 -15.17 16.47 -6.74
N VAL A 332 -14.94 16.96 -7.97
CA VAL A 332 -16.01 17.46 -8.85
C VAL A 332 -16.86 16.34 -9.45
N GLU A 333 -16.33 15.11 -9.59
CA GLU A 333 -17.10 14.02 -10.21
C GLU A 333 -17.12 12.70 -9.41
N GLY A 334 -16.78 12.73 -8.11
CA GLY A 334 -17.20 11.70 -7.15
C GLY A 334 -16.76 10.25 -7.43
N GLY A 335 -15.46 10.03 -7.69
CA GLY A 335 -14.89 8.69 -7.69
C GLY A 335 -14.58 8.20 -6.26
N SER A 336 -14.62 6.90 -6.02
CA SER A 336 -14.31 6.32 -4.71
C SER A 336 -12.81 6.29 -4.38
N GLY A 337 -11.92 6.54 -5.34
CA GLY A 337 -10.47 6.43 -5.14
C GLY A 337 -9.91 5.03 -5.10
N LEU A 338 -10.78 4.04 -5.13
CA LEU A 338 -10.42 2.64 -4.89
C LEU A 338 -10.49 1.78 -6.14
N GLY A 339 -11.28 2.18 -7.14
CA GLY A 339 -11.58 1.35 -8.30
C GLY A 339 -10.31 0.85 -9.01
N LEU A 340 -9.34 1.73 -9.25
CA LEU A 340 -8.09 1.37 -9.92
C LEU A 340 -7.16 0.53 -9.04
N ALA A 341 -7.08 0.80 -7.73
CA ALA A 341 -6.29 -0.01 -6.80
C ALA A 341 -6.87 -1.43 -6.65
N ILE A 342 -8.20 -1.56 -6.58
CA ILE A 342 -8.89 -2.85 -6.58
C ILE A 342 -8.68 -3.56 -7.92
N SER A 343 -8.78 -2.83 -9.03
CA SER A 343 -8.56 -3.40 -10.37
C SER A 343 -7.14 -3.96 -10.50
N LYS A 344 -6.14 -3.23 -9.99
CA LYS A 344 -4.76 -3.69 -9.95
C LYS A 344 -4.62 -4.98 -9.14
N ALA A 345 -5.16 -5.00 -7.93
CA ALA A 345 -5.04 -6.17 -7.07
C ALA A 345 -5.74 -7.41 -7.65
N ILE A 346 -6.92 -7.25 -8.27
CA ILE A 346 -7.60 -8.34 -8.99
C ILE A 346 -6.73 -8.88 -10.12
N VAL A 347 -6.20 -7.99 -10.97
CA VAL A 347 -5.38 -8.38 -12.13
C VAL A 347 -4.09 -9.07 -11.67
N GLU A 348 -3.43 -8.55 -10.64
CA GLU A 348 -2.19 -9.13 -10.08
C GLU A 348 -2.44 -10.50 -9.44
N GLU A 349 -3.55 -10.69 -8.72
CA GLU A 349 -3.93 -11.98 -8.12
C GLU A 349 -4.28 -13.02 -9.21
N GLN A 350 -4.77 -12.58 -10.37
CA GLN A 350 -4.95 -13.42 -11.56
C GLN A 350 -3.64 -13.69 -12.33
N GLY A 351 -2.48 -13.22 -11.85
CA GLY A 351 -1.18 -13.39 -12.50
C GLY A 351 -0.93 -12.45 -13.68
N GLY A 352 -1.74 -11.41 -13.83
CA GLY A 352 -1.63 -10.40 -14.88
C GLY A 352 -0.88 -9.14 -14.43
N SER A 353 -0.93 -8.11 -15.27
CA SER A 353 -0.40 -6.77 -14.99
C SER A 353 -1.35 -5.71 -15.52
N ILE A 354 -1.45 -4.57 -14.83
CA ILE A 354 -2.28 -3.42 -15.23
C ILE A 354 -1.40 -2.17 -15.36
N GLY A 355 -1.76 -1.26 -16.25
CA GLY A 355 -1.05 0.00 -16.41
C GLY A 355 -1.85 1.04 -17.18
N VAL A 356 -1.21 2.19 -17.39
CA VAL A 356 -1.75 3.31 -18.15
C VAL A 356 -0.66 3.93 -19.01
N ASN A 357 -1.02 4.27 -20.24
CA ASN A 357 -0.24 5.11 -21.14
C ASN A 357 -1.07 6.36 -21.41
N SER A 358 -0.58 7.54 -21.04
CA SER A 358 -1.34 8.79 -21.24
C SER A 358 -0.41 9.97 -21.46
N GLU A 359 -0.84 10.90 -22.30
CA GLU A 359 -0.25 12.22 -22.44
C GLU A 359 -1.31 13.29 -22.12
N PRO A 360 -0.97 14.34 -21.36
CA PRO A 360 -1.90 15.45 -21.10
C PRO A 360 -2.48 16.02 -22.39
N GLY A 361 -3.81 16.08 -22.47
CA GLY A 361 -4.55 16.59 -23.62
C GLY A 361 -4.75 15.62 -24.79
N GLN A 362 -4.20 14.40 -24.74
CA GLN A 362 -4.34 13.40 -25.82
C GLN A 362 -5.19 12.18 -25.44
N GLY A 363 -5.72 12.12 -24.22
CA GLY A 363 -6.48 10.98 -23.73
C GLY A 363 -5.65 9.97 -22.95
N CYS A 364 -6.25 8.81 -22.66
CA CYS A 364 -5.61 7.75 -21.89
C CYS A 364 -5.83 6.40 -22.56
N GLU A 365 -4.81 5.54 -22.47
CA GLU A 365 -4.91 4.11 -22.74
C GLU A 365 -4.67 3.37 -21.43
N PHE A 366 -5.74 2.88 -20.81
CA PHE A 366 -5.64 1.93 -19.70
C PHE A 366 -5.54 0.53 -20.26
N TRP A 367 -4.71 -0.32 -19.66
CA TRP A 367 -4.53 -1.68 -20.14
C TRP A 367 -4.33 -2.65 -19.00
N PHE A 368 -4.74 -3.91 -19.20
CA PHE A 368 -4.43 -5.01 -18.30
C PHE A 368 -4.19 -6.30 -19.09
N THR A 369 -3.50 -7.26 -18.49
CA THR A 369 -3.20 -8.55 -19.11
C THR A 369 -3.90 -9.70 -18.38
N LEU A 370 -4.28 -10.72 -19.14
CA LEU A 370 -4.78 -11.99 -18.63
C LEU A 370 -4.01 -13.13 -19.29
N LYS A 371 -3.81 -14.23 -18.58
CA LYS A 371 -3.19 -15.42 -19.14
C LYS A 371 -4.04 -15.94 -20.30
N ARG A 372 -3.41 -16.16 -21.45
CA ARG A 372 -4.05 -16.71 -22.64
C ARG A 372 -4.13 -18.22 -22.48
N GLU A 373 -5.30 -18.79 -22.77
CA GLU A 373 -5.45 -20.23 -22.90
C GLU A 373 -5.62 -20.58 -24.37
N ILE A 374 -4.87 -21.59 -24.81
CA ILE A 374 -4.98 -22.13 -26.16
C ILE A 374 -5.76 -23.44 -25.99
N PRO A 375 -6.97 -23.56 -26.57
CA PRO A 375 -7.68 -24.83 -26.54
C PRO A 375 -6.81 -25.91 -27.20
N GLU A 376 -6.62 -27.03 -26.52
CA GLU A 376 -5.92 -28.22 -27.04
C GLU A 376 -6.56 -28.76 -28.33
#